data_AF-A0A651HBX1-F1
#
_entry.id   AF-A0A651HBX1-F1
#
_cell.length_a   1.000
_cell.length_b   1.000
_cell.length_c   1.000
_cell.angle_alpha   90.00
_cell.angle_beta   90.00
_cell.angle_gamma   90.00
#
_symmetry.space_group_name_H-M   'P 1'
#
loop_
_entity.id
_entity.type
_entity.pdbx_description
1 polymer ?
#
loop_
_entity_poly.entity_id
_entity_poly.type
_entity_poly.pdbx_seq_one_letter_code
_entity_poly.pdbx_strand_id
1 'polypeptide(L)'
;MPSPGSITPHPWPAAYPRSTDYQIAVNGALVDVLRCQAADFAAFTLPADATATVEVSPAVSTVLPETVIRPLRLGLAPSRPSDDRISFSLHQPARLFIDCGRRERPLYLFAVTPEQEVPDPADPSVHYFKAGAVHEVGELTLRSGETLYLEPGAVLKGWIRARGAGRIRLAGQGIIDGSTLRGVPGTRGRLVYIEDCANLRIKGLYLANPVSWQCHLNRCPDPVIEDLVVMGRGNGTDGIDLVSCTGARVRGCFLSCGDDCVAIKAADWDPERGPLPGLDVHDIVVEGCTLLNDGGGSNLEVGHELRTATVRDITFRDCDLLHKHGHGSAFSIANAANATVENITFENMRVE
;
A
#
# COMPACT_ATOMS: atom_id res chain seq x y z
N MET A 1 4.39 22.59 -20.49
CA MET A 1 3.42 22.61 -19.38
C MET A 1 2.22 21.77 -19.80
N PRO A 2 1.79 20.81 -18.98
CA PRO A 2 0.55 20.07 -19.24
C PRO A 2 -0.62 21.08 -19.31
N SER A 3 -1.57 20.89 -20.23
CA SER A 3 -2.73 21.75 -20.36
C SER A 3 -3.61 21.65 -19.10
N PRO A 4 -4.27 22.73 -18.62
CA PRO A 4 -5.25 22.62 -17.55
C PRO A 4 -6.28 21.52 -17.87
N GLY A 5 -6.40 20.51 -17.00
CA GLY A 5 -7.22 19.31 -17.23
C GLY A 5 -6.49 18.07 -17.79
N SER A 6 -5.17 18.10 -18.01
CA SER A 6 -4.42 16.93 -18.47
C SER A 6 -3.88 16.08 -17.32
N ILE A 7 -3.98 14.76 -17.46
CA ILE A 7 -3.27 13.80 -16.61
C ILE A 7 -1.76 13.86 -16.82
N THR A 8 -0.99 13.47 -15.80
CA THR A 8 0.48 13.32 -15.92
C THR A 8 0.86 11.86 -15.64
N PRO A 9 1.21 11.07 -16.68
CA PRO A 9 1.73 9.71 -16.48
C PRO A 9 3.01 9.73 -15.65
N HIS A 10 3.19 8.74 -14.80
CA HIS A 10 4.44 8.59 -14.05
C HIS A 10 5.53 8.00 -14.96
N PRO A 11 6.72 8.62 -15.07
CA PRO A 11 7.78 8.17 -15.96
C PRO A 11 8.56 7.00 -15.36
N TRP A 12 8.01 5.78 -15.43
CA TRP A 12 8.63 4.59 -14.87
C TRP A 12 9.88 4.14 -15.67
N PRO A 13 10.97 3.69 -15.03
CA PRO A 13 12.18 3.23 -15.72
C PRO A 13 11.90 2.04 -16.63
N ALA A 14 12.38 2.05 -17.87
CA ALA A 14 12.19 0.96 -18.85
C ALA A 14 12.60 -0.44 -18.34
N ALA A 15 13.53 -0.50 -17.39
CA ALA A 15 14.00 -1.75 -16.78
C ALA A 15 12.97 -2.43 -15.84
N TYR A 16 11.95 -1.72 -15.37
CA TYR A 16 10.90 -2.33 -14.53
C TYR A 16 9.94 -3.18 -15.40
N PRO A 17 9.44 -4.34 -14.94
CA PRO A 17 8.59 -5.17 -15.80
C PRO A 17 7.27 -4.48 -16.20
N ARG A 18 6.85 -4.66 -17.46
CA ARG A 18 5.54 -4.22 -17.98
C ARG A 18 4.56 -5.39 -18.05
N SER A 19 3.27 -5.09 -17.96
CA SER A 19 2.22 -6.05 -18.27
C SER A 19 2.32 -6.49 -19.73
N THR A 20 2.09 -7.78 -19.96
CA THR A 20 1.90 -8.36 -21.29
C THR A 20 0.44 -8.77 -21.49
N ASP A 21 -0.42 -8.49 -20.52
CA ASP A 21 -1.82 -8.92 -20.51
C ASP A 21 -2.77 -7.75 -20.79
N TYR A 22 -2.42 -6.54 -20.38
CA TYR A 22 -3.30 -5.36 -20.49
C TYR A 22 -2.58 -4.14 -21.07
N GLN A 23 -3.36 -3.31 -21.75
CA GLN A 23 -3.01 -1.95 -22.16
C GLN A 23 -4.04 -0.99 -21.57
N ILE A 24 -3.57 0.19 -21.17
CA ILE A 24 -4.43 1.26 -20.66
C ILE A 24 -4.12 2.55 -21.43
N ALA A 25 -5.17 3.18 -21.94
CA ALA A 25 -5.12 4.54 -22.44
C ALA A 25 -5.91 5.47 -21.52
N VAL A 26 -5.36 6.66 -21.28
CA VAL A 26 -6.00 7.71 -20.51
C VAL A 26 -6.07 8.96 -21.38
N ASN A 27 -7.28 9.46 -21.62
CA ASN A 27 -7.54 10.56 -22.57
C ASN A 27 -6.94 10.29 -23.97
N GLY A 28 -6.99 9.03 -24.41
CA GLY A 28 -6.46 8.59 -25.71
C GLY A 28 -4.93 8.40 -25.78
N ALA A 29 -4.19 8.65 -24.69
CA ALA A 29 -2.75 8.41 -24.63
C ALA A 29 -2.44 7.15 -23.80
N LEU A 30 -1.55 6.29 -24.30
CA LEU A 30 -1.10 5.12 -23.55
C LEU A 30 -0.35 5.52 -22.28
N VAL A 31 -0.65 4.81 -21.19
CA VAL A 31 0.13 4.88 -19.94
C VAL A 31 0.80 3.54 -19.68
N ASP A 32 1.94 3.58 -19.00
CA ASP A 32 2.66 2.36 -18.62
C ASP A 32 1.79 1.50 -17.69
N VAL A 33 1.56 0.25 -18.09
CA VAL A 33 1.01 -0.80 -17.23
C VAL A 33 2.19 -1.62 -16.73
N LEU A 34 2.55 -1.46 -15.47
CA LEU A 34 3.63 -2.18 -14.82
C LEU A 34 3.17 -3.56 -14.36
N ARG A 35 4.15 -4.43 -14.14
CA ARG A 35 3.95 -5.77 -13.58
C ARG A 35 4.83 -5.98 -12.35
N CYS A 36 4.20 -6.38 -11.25
CA CYS A 36 4.89 -6.93 -10.09
C CYS A 36 4.45 -8.39 -9.87
N GLN A 37 4.99 -9.03 -8.83
CA GLN A 37 4.64 -10.40 -8.47
C GLN A 37 3.14 -10.56 -8.22
N ALA A 38 2.52 -9.58 -7.57
CA ALA A 38 1.14 -9.65 -7.10
C ALA A 38 0.11 -9.18 -8.13
N ALA A 39 0.44 -8.24 -9.01
CA ALA A 39 -0.54 -7.56 -9.85
C ALA A 39 0.07 -6.96 -11.13
N ASP A 40 -0.82 -6.63 -12.07
CA ASP A 40 -0.56 -5.61 -13.07
C ASP A 40 -1.17 -4.28 -12.59
N PHE A 41 -0.50 -3.16 -12.82
CA PHE A 41 -1.03 -1.87 -12.38
C PHE A 41 -0.57 -0.70 -13.24
N ALA A 42 -1.39 0.33 -13.33
CA ALA A 42 -0.99 1.61 -13.91
C ALA A 42 -1.21 2.74 -12.90
N ALA A 43 -0.34 3.75 -12.94
CA ALA A 43 -0.40 4.90 -12.06
C ALA A 43 -0.16 6.19 -12.84
N PHE A 44 -0.96 7.21 -12.57
CA PHE A 44 -0.83 8.52 -13.15
C PHE A 44 -1.40 9.58 -12.21
N THR A 45 -0.93 10.81 -12.38
CA THR A 45 -1.42 11.95 -11.62
C THR A 45 -2.66 12.53 -12.29
N LEU A 46 -3.74 12.69 -11.52
CA LEU A 46 -4.98 13.36 -11.90
C LEU A 46 -5.23 14.52 -10.92
N PRO A 47 -5.28 15.78 -11.38
CA PRO A 47 -5.72 16.90 -10.55
C PRO A 47 -7.14 16.70 -10.01
N ALA A 48 -7.44 17.20 -8.82
CA ALA A 48 -8.73 16.98 -8.15
C ALA A 48 -9.93 17.57 -8.91
N ASP A 49 -9.70 18.59 -9.73
CA ASP A 49 -10.66 19.28 -10.57
C ASP A 49 -10.68 18.79 -12.03
N ALA A 50 -9.89 17.77 -12.35
CA ALA A 50 -9.76 17.22 -13.70
C ALA A 50 -10.56 15.92 -13.86
N THR A 51 -10.97 15.67 -15.10
CA THR A 51 -11.61 14.42 -15.51
C THR A 51 -10.67 13.60 -16.41
N ALA A 52 -10.77 12.28 -16.35
CA ALA A 52 -10.04 11.39 -17.24
C ALA A 52 -10.93 10.29 -17.81
N THR A 53 -10.89 10.08 -19.11
CA THR A 53 -11.46 8.89 -19.75
C THR A 53 -10.41 7.80 -19.78
N VAL A 54 -10.73 6.65 -19.19
CA VAL A 54 -9.86 5.49 -19.12
C VAL A 54 -10.40 4.42 -20.05
N GLU A 55 -9.53 3.86 -20.87
CA GLU A 55 -9.81 2.71 -21.72
C GLU A 55 -8.88 1.56 -21.34
N VAL A 56 -9.46 0.37 -21.18
CA VAL A 56 -8.71 -0.86 -20.87
C VAL A 56 -8.95 -1.87 -21.98
N SER A 57 -7.88 -2.44 -22.50
CA SER A 57 -7.91 -3.51 -23.49
C SER A 57 -6.89 -4.60 -23.13
N PRO A 58 -7.09 -5.86 -23.55
CA PRO A 58 -6.06 -6.86 -23.46
C PRO A 58 -4.92 -6.54 -24.45
N ALA A 59 -3.69 -6.93 -24.11
CA ALA A 59 -2.54 -6.69 -24.98
C ALA A 59 -2.44 -7.68 -26.16
N VAL A 60 -3.01 -8.88 -26.02
CA VAL A 60 -2.90 -9.98 -27.01
C VAL A 60 -4.24 -10.65 -27.33
N SER A 61 -5.17 -10.71 -26.36
CA SER A 61 -6.51 -11.30 -26.57
C SER A 61 -7.37 -10.40 -27.46
N THR A 62 -8.38 -10.97 -28.12
CA THR A 62 -9.41 -10.21 -28.86
C THR A 62 -10.73 -10.10 -28.09
N VAL A 63 -10.77 -10.59 -26.85
CA VAL A 63 -11.95 -10.50 -25.97
C VAL A 63 -11.48 -10.15 -24.56
N LEU A 64 -12.13 -9.14 -23.98
CA LEU A 64 -12.05 -8.84 -22.56
C LEU A 64 -13.29 -9.44 -21.89
N PRO A 65 -13.16 -10.28 -20.85
CA PRO A 65 -14.32 -10.83 -20.15
C PRO A 65 -15.15 -9.71 -19.49
N GLU A 66 -16.31 -10.07 -18.93
CA GLU A 66 -17.12 -9.15 -18.13
C GLU A 66 -16.25 -8.49 -17.06
N THR A 67 -16.39 -7.17 -16.91
CA THR A 67 -15.50 -6.36 -16.07
C THR A 67 -16.29 -5.63 -15.01
N VAL A 68 -15.84 -5.75 -13.77
CA VAL A 68 -16.38 -5.00 -12.62
C VAL A 68 -15.31 -4.07 -12.11
N ILE A 69 -15.66 -2.79 -11.91
CA ILE A 69 -14.75 -1.78 -11.35
C ILE A 69 -15.11 -1.56 -9.89
N ARG A 70 -14.12 -1.73 -9.00
CA ARG A 70 -14.25 -1.64 -7.55
C ARG A 70 -13.36 -0.52 -6.99
N PRO A 71 -13.72 0.14 -5.87
CA PRO A 71 -14.88 -0.14 -5.03
C PRO A 71 -16.23 0.22 -5.69
N LEU A 72 -17.23 -0.65 -5.50
CA LEU A 72 -18.56 -0.57 -6.09
C LEU A 72 -19.29 0.73 -5.72
N ARG A 73 -19.01 1.31 -4.55
CA ARG A 73 -19.61 2.59 -4.12
C ARG A 73 -19.29 3.76 -5.06
N LEU A 74 -18.26 3.66 -5.89
CA LEU A 74 -17.94 4.69 -6.87
C LEU A 74 -18.91 4.69 -8.06
N GLY A 75 -19.74 3.65 -8.21
CA GLY A 75 -20.77 3.59 -9.24
C GLY A 75 -20.23 3.63 -10.67
N LEU A 76 -18.96 3.22 -10.86
CA LEU A 76 -18.31 3.23 -12.16
C LEU A 76 -18.85 2.08 -13.01
N ALA A 77 -19.72 2.41 -13.96
CA ALA A 77 -20.26 1.47 -14.95
C ALA A 77 -19.48 1.62 -16.28
N PRO A 78 -18.58 0.69 -16.62
CA PRO A 78 -17.85 0.78 -17.88
C PRO A 78 -18.76 0.54 -19.08
N SER A 79 -18.64 1.40 -20.08
CA SER A 79 -19.15 1.12 -21.43
C SER A 79 -18.25 0.11 -22.13
N ARG A 80 -18.80 -0.64 -23.09
CA ARG A 80 -18.07 -1.63 -23.90
C ARG A 80 -18.10 -1.23 -25.37
N PRO A 81 -17.18 -0.37 -25.83
CA PRO A 81 -17.13 0.07 -27.24
C PRO A 81 -16.79 -1.05 -28.22
N SER A 82 -16.13 -2.13 -27.79
CA SER A 82 -15.86 -3.35 -28.57
C SER A 82 -15.62 -4.55 -27.65
N ASP A 83 -15.58 -5.77 -28.20
CA ASP A 83 -15.42 -7.01 -27.43
C ASP A 83 -14.11 -7.05 -26.62
N ASP A 84 -13.09 -6.33 -27.09
CA ASP A 84 -11.75 -6.22 -26.50
C ASP A 84 -11.54 -4.94 -25.68
N ARG A 85 -12.55 -4.10 -25.47
CA ARG A 85 -12.32 -2.80 -24.82
C ARG A 85 -13.46 -2.39 -23.91
N ILE A 86 -13.10 -1.90 -22.73
CA ILE A 86 -14.00 -1.14 -21.86
C ILE A 86 -13.55 0.31 -21.74
N SER A 87 -14.48 1.22 -21.48
CA SER A 87 -14.22 2.63 -21.27
C SER A 87 -15.08 3.22 -20.15
N PHE A 88 -14.48 4.01 -19.27
CA PHE A 88 -15.18 4.70 -18.17
C PHE A 88 -14.53 6.06 -17.89
N SER A 89 -15.23 6.94 -17.18
CA SER A 89 -14.72 8.26 -16.82
C SER A 89 -14.47 8.38 -15.32
N LEU A 90 -13.33 8.98 -14.97
CA LEU A 90 -12.99 9.44 -13.63
C LEU A 90 -13.27 10.93 -13.54
N HIS A 91 -14.01 11.34 -12.51
CA HIS A 91 -14.28 12.74 -12.22
C HIS A 91 -13.45 13.28 -11.04
N GLN A 92 -12.68 12.40 -10.41
CA GLN A 92 -11.75 12.69 -9.34
C GLN A 92 -10.71 11.55 -9.27
N PRO A 93 -9.56 11.77 -8.59
CA PRO A 93 -8.61 10.72 -8.26
C PRO A 93 -9.26 9.51 -7.58
N ALA A 94 -8.83 8.32 -7.95
CA ALA A 94 -9.35 7.07 -7.42
C ALA A 94 -8.31 5.94 -7.52
N ARG A 95 -8.36 5.02 -6.54
CA ARG A 95 -7.59 3.77 -6.55
C ARG A 95 -8.57 2.63 -6.81
N LEU A 96 -8.40 1.95 -7.94
CA LEU A 96 -9.37 1.00 -8.45
C LEU A 96 -8.80 -0.41 -8.58
N PHE A 97 -9.65 -1.39 -8.31
CA PHE A 97 -9.48 -2.76 -8.79
C PHE A 97 -10.41 -2.97 -9.98
N ILE A 98 -9.82 -3.27 -11.14
CA ILE A 98 -10.52 -3.58 -12.38
C ILE A 98 -10.53 -5.11 -12.53
N ASP A 99 -11.62 -5.74 -12.09
CA ASP A 99 -11.78 -7.19 -12.14
C ASP A 99 -12.13 -7.62 -13.57
N CYS A 100 -11.10 -7.97 -14.34
CA CYS A 100 -11.20 -8.55 -15.68
C CYS A 100 -11.22 -10.08 -15.63
N GLY A 101 -11.76 -10.71 -14.58
CA GLY A 101 -11.92 -12.17 -14.48
C GLY A 101 -10.63 -12.97 -14.28
N ARG A 102 -9.46 -12.32 -14.23
CA ARG A 102 -8.15 -12.95 -13.94
C ARG A 102 -7.74 -12.72 -12.49
N ARG A 103 -8.32 -13.48 -11.57
CA ARG A 103 -8.10 -13.31 -10.12
C ARG A 103 -6.67 -13.55 -9.67
N GLU A 104 -5.93 -14.45 -10.32
CA GLU A 104 -4.53 -14.73 -9.97
C GLU A 104 -3.57 -13.57 -10.27
N ARG A 105 -4.02 -12.60 -11.08
CA ARG A 105 -3.27 -11.42 -11.49
C ARG A 105 -4.23 -10.23 -11.66
N PRO A 106 -4.63 -9.60 -10.55
CA PRO A 106 -5.53 -8.45 -10.58
C PRO A 106 -4.91 -7.27 -11.34
N LEU A 107 -5.78 -6.43 -11.90
CA LEU A 107 -5.41 -5.18 -12.55
C LEU A 107 -5.80 -3.99 -11.67
N TYR A 108 -4.82 -3.19 -11.27
CA TYR A 108 -5.05 -1.97 -10.49
C TYR A 108 -4.84 -0.70 -11.31
N LEU A 109 -5.63 0.33 -11.01
CA LEU A 109 -5.48 1.66 -11.57
C LEU A 109 -5.40 2.69 -10.45
N PHE A 110 -4.30 3.44 -10.42
CA PHE A 110 -4.05 4.44 -9.40
C PHE A 110 -4.00 5.83 -10.04
N ALA A 111 -5.16 6.48 -10.10
CA ALA A 111 -5.26 7.90 -10.42
C ALA A 111 -5.06 8.67 -9.11
N VAL A 112 -3.88 9.25 -8.92
CA VAL A 112 -3.48 9.89 -7.65
C VAL A 112 -3.41 11.41 -7.78
N THR A 113 -3.61 12.13 -6.67
CA THR A 113 -3.43 13.58 -6.64
C THR A 113 -1.97 13.97 -6.84
N PRO A 114 -1.68 15.17 -7.35
CA PRO A 114 -0.31 15.70 -7.38
C PRO A 114 0.32 15.72 -5.98
N GLU A 115 1.61 15.36 -5.91
CA GLU A 115 2.39 15.49 -4.68
C GLU A 115 2.49 16.98 -4.29
N GLN A 116 2.22 17.29 -3.02
CA GLN A 116 2.14 18.66 -2.52
C GLN A 116 3.40 19.08 -1.76
N GLU A 117 4.13 18.11 -1.19
CA GLU A 117 5.21 18.37 -0.25
C GLU A 117 6.50 17.70 -0.73
N VAL A 118 6.97 18.16 -1.89
CA VAL A 118 8.24 17.74 -2.49
C VAL A 118 9.39 18.40 -1.71
N PRO A 119 10.31 17.63 -1.09
CA PRO A 119 11.44 18.19 -0.36
C PRO A 119 12.51 18.73 -1.33
N ASP A 120 13.39 19.60 -0.81
CA ASP A 120 14.54 20.08 -1.57
C ASP A 120 15.54 18.92 -1.81
N PRO A 121 15.83 18.54 -3.07
CA PRO A 121 16.81 17.50 -3.36
C PRO A 121 18.25 17.85 -2.95
N ALA A 122 18.54 19.12 -2.63
CA ALA A 122 19.84 19.57 -2.14
C ALA A 122 19.96 19.52 -0.60
N ASP A 123 18.88 19.27 0.13
CA ASP A 123 18.93 19.14 1.59
C ASP A 123 19.67 17.84 1.97
N PRO A 124 20.76 17.91 2.75
CA PRO A 124 21.55 16.74 3.14
C PRO A 124 20.77 15.74 4.01
N SER A 125 19.62 16.13 4.56
CA SER A 125 18.73 15.28 5.36
C SER A 125 17.72 14.52 4.49
N VAL A 126 17.77 14.69 3.17
CA VAL A 126 16.82 14.12 2.22
C VAL A 126 17.52 13.07 1.35
N HIS A 127 17.08 11.83 1.47
CA HIS A 127 17.40 10.74 0.57
C HIS A 127 16.47 10.84 -0.64
N TYR A 128 16.90 11.58 -1.67
CA TYR A 128 16.11 11.91 -2.84
C TYR A 128 16.39 10.98 -4.03
N PHE A 129 15.36 10.31 -4.56
CA PHE A 129 15.48 9.42 -5.70
C PHE A 129 14.63 9.87 -6.88
N LYS A 130 15.29 10.09 -8.02
CA LYS A 130 14.68 10.61 -9.24
C LYS A 130 13.88 9.55 -10.00
N ALA A 131 12.84 10.01 -10.70
CA ALA A 131 12.02 9.19 -11.56
C ALA A 131 12.77 8.71 -12.81
N GLY A 132 12.19 7.74 -13.52
CA GLY A 132 12.77 7.17 -14.74
C GLY A 132 13.98 6.27 -14.51
N ALA A 133 14.32 5.98 -13.25
CA ALA A 133 15.47 5.16 -12.87
C ALA A 133 15.12 4.12 -11.80
N VAL A 134 15.85 3.00 -11.86
CA VAL A 134 15.93 2.01 -10.77
C VAL A 134 17.16 2.36 -9.94
N HIS A 135 16.97 2.49 -8.63
CA HIS A 135 18.00 2.80 -7.64
C HIS A 135 18.16 1.59 -6.73
N GLU A 136 19.32 0.94 -6.73
CA GLU A 136 19.59 -0.22 -5.88
C GLU A 136 20.42 0.23 -4.68
N VAL A 137 19.85 0.16 -3.47
CA VAL A 137 20.49 0.68 -2.24
C VAL A 137 20.74 -0.39 -1.19
N GLY A 138 20.12 -1.56 -1.30
CA GLY A 138 20.14 -2.56 -0.23
C GLY A 138 19.40 -2.04 1.00
N GLU A 139 20.09 -1.85 2.11
CA GLU A 139 19.50 -1.25 3.31
C GLU A 139 19.64 0.27 3.31
N LEU A 140 18.50 0.98 3.42
CA LEU A 140 18.48 2.41 3.72
C LEU A 140 18.05 2.62 5.17
N THR A 141 18.98 3.07 6.02
CA THR A 141 18.69 3.43 7.42
C THR A 141 18.41 4.92 7.54
N LEU A 142 17.23 5.28 8.07
CA LEU A 142 16.83 6.65 8.33
C LEU A 142 17.12 7.05 9.78
N ARG A 143 17.62 8.28 9.96
CA ARG A 143 17.89 8.89 11.26
C ARG A 143 16.90 10.01 11.57
N SER A 144 16.96 10.53 12.80
CA SER A 144 16.07 11.60 13.23
C SER A 144 16.13 12.82 12.34
N GLY A 145 14.97 13.27 11.85
CA GLY A 145 14.84 14.41 10.94
C GLY A 145 15.03 14.08 9.45
N GLU A 146 15.38 12.84 9.10
CA GLU A 146 15.63 12.47 7.71
C GLU A 146 14.34 12.16 6.94
N THR A 147 14.37 12.45 5.65
CA THR A 147 13.28 12.17 4.70
C THR A 147 13.78 11.22 3.61
N LEU A 148 13.05 10.13 3.37
CA LEU A 148 13.11 9.38 2.11
C LEU A 148 12.06 9.96 1.16
N TYR A 149 12.48 10.37 -0.04
CA TYR A 149 11.57 10.83 -1.07
C TYR A 149 11.80 10.12 -2.42
N LEU A 150 10.75 9.50 -2.95
CA LEU A 150 10.74 8.87 -4.27
C LEU A 150 9.85 9.67 -5.22
N GLU A 151 10.43 10.30 -6.25
CA GLU A 151 9.63 10.96 -7.28
C GLU A 151 8.60 9.99 -7.90
N PRO A 152 7.43 10.47 -8.35
CA PRO A 152 6.51 9.65 -9.14
C PRO A 152 7.24 9.07 -10.36
N GLY A 153 7.31 7.74 -10.46
CA GLY A 153 8.13 7.07 -11.48
C GLY A 153 9.51 6.57 -11.03
N ALA A 154 9.93 6.83 -9.79
CA ALA A 154 11.17 6.28 -9.24
C ALA A 154 10.96 4.85 -8.71
N VAL A 155 11.97 3.99 -8.85
CA VAL A 155 11.98 2.64 -8.26
C VAL A 155 13.20 2.50 -7.36
N LEU A 156 12.99 2.24 -6.07
CA LEU A 156 14.02 1.94 -5.08
C LEU A 156 14.00 0.44 -4.79
N LYS A 157 15.03 -0.31 -5.23
CA LYS A 157 15.22 -1.70 -4.82
C LYS A 157 16.04 -1.75 -3.53
N GLY A 158 15.40 -2.20 -2.45
CA GLY A 158 15.99 -2.21 -1.13
C GLY A 158 14.94 -2.32 -0.02
N TRP A 159 15.37 -2.07 1.21
CA TRP A 159 14.51 -2.08 2.39
C TRP A 159 14.88 -0.94 3.34
N ILE A 160 13.89 -0.50 4.10
CA ILE A 160 14.01 0.69 4.97
C ILE A 160 14.11 0.25 6.42
N ARG A 161 15.04 0.87 7.15
CA ARG A 161 15.23 0.68 8.59
C ARG A 161 15.23 2.01 9.31
N ALA A 162 14.69 2.02 10.52
CA ALA A 162 14.92 3.09 11.49
C ALA A 162 14.73 2.53 12.90
N ARG A 163 15.58 2.97 13.83
CA ARG A 163 15.52 2.57 15.24
C ARG A 163 15.82 3.75 16.14
N GLY A 164 14.99 3.99 17.15
CA GLY A 164 15.26 4.99 18.18
C GLY A 164 15.35 6.43 17.65
N ALA A 165 14.61 6.73 16.59
CA ALA A 165 14.68 8.00 15.87
C ALA A 165 13.36 8.78 15.93
N GLY A 166 13.38 10.06 15.52
CA GLY A 166 12.15 10.84 15.48
C GLY A 166 12.10 11.86 14.37
N ARG A 167 10.89 12.25 13.97
CA ARG A 167 10.64 13.13 12.81
C ARG A 167 11.18 12.53 11.51
N ILE A 168 10.83 11.27 11.26
CA ILE A 168 11.17 10.59 10.00
C ILE A 168 10.00 10.73 9.03
N ARG A 169 10.33 10.95 7.76
CA ARG A 169 9.35 11.02 6.68
C ARG A 169 9.71 10.07 5.54
N LEU A 170 8.75 9.29 5.07
CA LEU A 170 8.82 8.53 3.83
C LEU A 170 7.70 9.05 2.92
N ALA A 171 8.03 9.60 1.75
CA ALA A 171 7.05 10.29 0.91
C ALA A 171 7.32 10.15 -0.59
N GLY A 172 6.33 10.56 -1.38
CA GLY A 172 6.38 10.60 -2.83
C GLY A 172 5.41 9.60 -3.45
N GLN A 173 5.66 9.20 -4.69
CA GLN A 173 4.79 8.30 -5.45
C GLN A 173 5.61 7.28 -6.27
N GLY A 174 6.81 6.97 -5.80
CA GLY A 174 7.65 5.91 -6.34
C GLY A 174 7.44 4.56 -5.65
N ILE A 175 8.12 3.54 -6.16
CA ILE A 175 8.04 2.16 -5.70
C ILE A 175 9.23 1.83 -4.79
N ILE A 176 8.97 1.26 -3.62
CA ILE A 176 9.94 0.47 -2.87
C ILE A 176 9.73 -1.00 -3.25
N ASP A 177 10.74 -1.58 -3.89
CA ASP A 177 10.72 -2.94 -4.41
C ASP A 177 11.57 -3.87 -3.52
N GLY A 178 10.90 -4.85 -2.91
CA GLY A 178 11.50 -5.83 -1.99
C GLY A 178 12.15 -7.05 -2.66
N SER A 179 12.27 -7.10 -3.99
CA SER A 179 12.75 -8.28 -4.71
C SER A 179 14.17 -8.71 -4.33
N THR A 180 14.99 -7.80 -3.82
CA THR A 180 16.37 -8.06 -3.37
C THR A 180 16.46 -8.50 -1.90
N LEU A 181 15.35 -8.53 -1.17
CA LEU A 181 15.32 -8.79 0.27
C LEU A 181 15.29 -10.29 0.63
N ARG A 182 15.03 -11.16 -0.35
CA ARG A 182 14.92 -12.61 -0.12
C ARG A 182 16.24 -13.18 0.42
N GLY A 183 16.16 -13.79 1.60
CA GLY A 183 17.29 -14.49 2.21
C GLY A 183 18.34 -13.57 2.85
N VAL A 184 18.10 -12.26 2.95
CA VAL A 184 19.02 -11.35 3.64
C VAL A 184 18.95 -11.59 5.15
N PRO A 185 20.04 -12.03 5.81
CA PRO A 185 20.06 -12.32 7.24
C PRO A 185 19.69 -11.10 8.09
N GLY A 186 19.08 -11.32 9.25
CA GLY A 186 18.73 -10.24 10.19
C GLY A 186 17.54 -9.36 9.79
N THR A 187 17.06 -9.44 8.54
CA THR A 187 15.95 -8.59 8.07
C THR A 187 14.57 -9.17 8.35
N ARG A 188 14.49 -10.50 8.54
CA ARG A 188 13.25 -11.30 8.53
C ARG A 188 12.39 -11.07 7.28
N GLY A 189 12.94 -10.52 6.20
CA GLY A 189 12.19 -10.19 5.01
C GLY A 189 11.29 -8.95 5.11
N ARG A 190 11.43 -8.12 6.16
CA ARG A 190 10.59 -6.93 6.38
C ARG A 190 10.99 -5.78 5.46
N LEU A 191 10.07 -5.28 4.64
CA LEU A 191 10.40 -4.28 3.62
C LEU A 191 10.65 -2.90 4.24
N VAL A 192 9.68 -2.38 5.01
CA VAL A 192 9.83 -1.20 5.86
C VAL A 192 9.71 -1.66 7.30
N TYR A 193 10.80 -1.54 8.07
CA TYR A 193 10.81 -1.88 9.49
C TYR A 193 11.30 -0.70 10.31
N ILE A 194 10.41 -0.13 11.10
CA ILE A 194 10.67 1.05 11.91
C ILE A 194 10.31 0.75 13.35
N GLU A 195 11.26 0.96 14.26
CA GLU A 195 11.15 0.53 15.64
C GLU A 195 11.52 1.64 16.61
N ASP A 196 10.77 1.77 17.71
CA ASP A 196 11.05 2.76 18.77
C ASP A 196 11.19 4.19 18.20
N CYS A 197 10.37 4.55 17.20
CA CYS A 197 10.42 5.84 16.52
C CYS A 197 9.16 6.68 16.73
N ALA A 198 9.33 7.99 16.96
CA ALA A 198 8.22 8.92 17.20
C ALA A 198 8.08 9.97 16.09
N ASN A 199 6.86 10.49 15.87
CA ASN A 199 6.57 11.45 14.80
C ASN A 199 6.95 10.93 13.40
N LEU A 200 6.53 9.70 13.10
CA LEU A 200 6.74 9.06 11.81
C LEU A 200 5.62 9.45 10.83
N ARG A 201 5.99 9.81 9.59
CA ARG A 201 5.06 10.08 8.49
C ARG A 201 5.41 9.21 7.27
N ILE A 202 4.44 8.45 6.78
CA ILE A 202 4.55 7.66 5.54
C ILE A 202 3.42 8.08 4.61
N LYS A 203 3.73 8.53 3.39
CA LYS A 203 2.72 9.02 2.45
C LYS A 203 2.97 8.64 0.99
N GLY A 204 1.94 8.14 0.30
CA GLY A 204 1.85 8.06 -1.17
C GLY A 204 2.70 7.00 -1.88
N LEU A 205 3.57 6.29 -1.15
CA LEU A 205 4.48 5.30 -1.70
C LEU A 205 3.78 4.01 -2.13
N TYR A 206 4.44 3.27 -3.03
CA TYR A 206 4.05 1.93 -3.45
C TYR A 206 5.03 0.91 -2.88
N LEU A 207 4.54 -0.11 -2.17
CA LEU A 207 5.32 -1.25 -1.72
C LEU A 207 5.00 -2.46 -2.60
N ALA A 208 6.04 -3.05 -3.20
CA ALA A 208 5.88 -4.13 -4.17
C ALA A 208 6.93 -5.23 -4.00
N ASN A 209 6.62 -6.40 -4.54
CA ASN A 209 7.49 -7.58 -4.55
C ASN A 209 8.01 -7.95 -3.15
N PRO A 210 7.14 -8.01 -2.12
CA PRO A 210 7.57 -8.32 -0.77
C PRO A 210 7.99 -9.79 -0.63
N VAL A 211 8.81 -10.05 0.38
CA VAL A 211 9.19 -11.42 0.79
C VAL A 211 8.65 -11.79 2.17
N SER A 212 8.15 -10.80 2.92
CA SER A 212 7.43 -10.93 4.19
C SER A 212 6.62 -9.64 4.45
N TRP A 213 6.39 -9.26 5.71
CA TRP A 213 5.63 -8.09 6.13
C TRP A 213 6.18 -6.79 5.50
N GLN A 214 5.27 -5.95 5.02
CA GLN A 214 5.64 -4.82 4.16
C GLN A 214 5.88 -3.53 4.92
N CYS A 215 4.93 -3.10 5.74
CA CYS A 215 5.02 -1.90 6.55
C CYS A 215 4.88 -2.27 8.02
N HIS A 216 6.01 -2.62 8.64
CA HIS A 216 6.06 -3.02 10.04
C HIS A 216 6.55 -1.86 10.90
N LEU A 217 5.63 -1.31 11.70
CA LEU A 217 5.92 -0.31 12.72
C LEU A 217 5.84 -0.96 14.11
N ASN A 218 6.93 -0.88 14.87
CA ASN A 218 7.02 -1.48 16.20
C ASN A 218 7.31 -0.40 17.25
N ARG A 219 6.49 -0.31 18.31
CA ARG A 219 6.67 0.64 19.43
C ARG A 219 6.78 2.10 18.98
N CYS A 220 6.00 2.46 17.96
CA CYS A 220 5.96 3.81 17.42
C CYS A 220 4.74 4.57 17.94
N PRO A 221 4.91 5.67 18.70
CA PRO A 221 3.81 6.55 19.09
C PRO A 221 3.45 7.53 17.96
N ASP A 222 2.15 7.71 17.77
CA ASP A 222 1.52 8.63 16.82
C ASP A 222 2.02 8.55 15.36
N PRO A 223 2.25 7.34 14.78
CA PRO A 223 2.61 7.24 13.37
C PRO A 223 1.41 7.59 12.50
N VAL A 224 1.68 8.26 11.38
CA VAL A 224 0.65 8.56 10.38
C VAL A 224 1.05 7.97 9.04
N ILE A 225 0.18 7.10 8.51
CA ILE A 225 0.32 6.42 7.23
C ILE A 225 -0.85 6.84 6.34
N GLU A 226 -0.55 7.49 5.23
CA GLU A 226 -1.55 8.06 4.33
C GLU A 226 -1.28 7.61 2.90
N ASP A 227 -2.32 7.27 2.14
CA ASP A 227 -2.20 7.06 0.70
C ASP A 227 -1.19 5.97 0.28
N LEU A 228 -0.82 5.07 1.19
CA LEU A 228 0.12 3.97 0.93
C LEU A 228 -0.57 2.92 0.05
N VAL A 229 0.15 2.45 -0.96
CA VAL A 229 -0.26 1.32 -1.79
C VAL A 229 0.63 0.13 -1.49
N VAL A 230 0.01 -1.01 -1.22
CA VAL A 230 0.69 -2.26 -0.89
C VAL A 230 0.22 -3.35 -1.84
N MET A 231 1.19 -4.04 -2.46
CA MET A 231 0.94 -5.12 -3.43
C MET A 231 1.78 -6.36 -3.07
N GLY A 232 1.23 -7.19 -2.19
CA GLY A 232 1.76 -8.48 -1.76
C GLY A 232 0.93 -9.66 -2.24
N ARG A 233 1.58 -10.81 -2.38
CA ARG A 233 0.93 -12.09 -2.70
C ARG A 233 1.63 -13.24 -1.98
N GLY A 234 0.85 -14.19 -1.49
CA GLY A 234 1.32 -15.35 -0.73
C GLY A 234 1.37 -15.10 0.77
N ASN A 235 1.30 -16.18 1.55
CA ASN A 235 1.23 -16.11 3.01
C ASN A 235 2.45 -15.38 3.61
N GLY A 236 2.21 -14.63 4.68
CA GLY A 236 3.20 -13.79 5.36
C GLY A 236 3.56 -12.50 4.64
N THR A 237 2.78 -12.08 3.63
CA THR A 237 2.91 -10.76 2.97
C THR A 237 1.88 -9.76 3.50
N ASP A 238 1.91 -9.56 4.81
CA ASP A 238 1.11 -8.59 5.55
C ASP A 238 1.33 -7.17 4.99
N GLY A 239 0.32 -6.32 5.13
CA GLY A 239 0.34 -4.94 4.68
C GLY A 239 0.96 -4.01 5.71
N ILE A 240 0.12 -3.51 6.62
CA ILE A 240 0.53 -2.61 7.70
C ILE A 240 0.40 -3.35 9.04
N ASP A 241 1.52 -3.61 9.68
CA ASP A 241 1.57 -4.15 11.04
C ASP A 241 1.88 -3.01 12.02
N LEU A 242 0.92 -2.73 12.90
CA LEU A 242 1.08 -1.81 14.02
C LEU A 242 1.32 -2.64 15.28
N VAL A 243 2.60 -2.88 15.58
CA VAL A 243 3.02 -3.68 16.72
C VAL A 243 3.36 -2.77 17.90
N SER A 244 2.66 -2.90 19.03
CA SER A 244 2.90 -2.08 20.23
C SER A 244 2.86 -0.56 19.96
N CYS A 245 2.09 -0.12 18.96
CA CYS A 245 1.97 1.29 18.59
C CYS A 245 0.80 1.95 19.33
N THR A 246 0.85 3.26 19.52
CA THR A 246 -0.23 4.07 20.11
C THR A 246 -0.53 5.27 19.25
N GLY A 247 -1.78 5.76 19.26
CA GLY A 247 -2.17 6.99 18.56
C GLY A 247 -2.14 6.91 17.02
N ALA A 248 -1.92 5.72 16.45
CA ALA A 248 -1.67 5.54 15.02
C ALA A 248 -2.86 5.95 14.15
N ARG A 249 -2.57 6.60 13.02
CA ARG A 249 -3.56 7.00 12.01
C ARG A 249 -3.21 6.40 10.65
N VAL A 250 -4.06 5.53 10.13
CA VAL A 250 -3.93 4.92 8.80
C VAL A 250 -5.07 5.42 7.93
N ARG A 251 -4.78 6.07 6.80
CA ARG A 251 -5.80 6.74 5.98
C ARG A 251 -5.64 6.50 4.50
N GLY A 252 -6.75 6.24 3.82
CA GLY A 252 -6.78 6.22 2.36
C GLY A 252 -5.88 5.16 1.71
N CYS A 253 -5.40 4.17 2.46
CA CYS A 253 -4.45 3.20 1.94
C CYS A 253 -5.15 2.18 1.03
N PHE A 254 -4.43 1.67 0.02
CA PHE A 254 -4.89 0.57 -0.82
C PHE A 254 -4.01 -0.65 -0.56
N LEU A 255 -4.57 -1.68 0.06
CA LEU A 255 -3.81 -2.82 0.57
C LEU A 255 -4.30 -4.10 -0.11
N SER A 256 -3.49 -4.62 -1.03
CA SER A 256 -3.67 -5.93 -1.64
C SER A 256 -2.63 -6.88 -1.06
N CYS A 257 -3.04 -7.76 -0.15
CA CYS A 257 -2.11 -8.56 0.66
C CYS A 257 -2.39 -10.05 0.53
N GLY A 258 -1.34 -10.87 0.67
CA GLY A 258 -1.47 -12.32 0.78
C GLY A 258 -1.70 -12.79 2.23
N ASP A 259 -1.67 -11.87 3.18
CA ASP A 259 -1.93 -12.08 4.61
C ASP A 259 -2.60 -10.82 5.19
N ASP A 260 -2.55 -10.57 6.50
CA ASP A 260 -3.23 -9.45 7.16
C ASP A 260 -3.03 -8.10 6.44
N CYS A 261 -4.10 -7.42 6.03
CA CYS A 261 -3.94 -6.11 5.36
C CYS A 261 -3.56 -5.03 6.37
N VAL A 262 -4.31 -4.91 7.47
CA VAL A 262 -3.93 -4.14 8.64
C VAL A 262 -4.00 -5.03 9.86
N ALA A 263 -2.89 -5.17 10.58
CA ALA A 263 -2.82 -5.94 11.80
C ALA A 263 -2.42 -5.09 12.99
N ILE A 264 -3.21 -5.19 14.06
CA ILE A 264 -2.91 -4.58 15.35
C ILE A 264 -2.39 -5.67 16.29
N LYS A 265 -1.11 -5.56 16.64
CA LYS A 265 -0.36 -6.58 17.39
C LYS A 265 0.36 -5.93 18.57
N ALA A 266 0.82 -6.75 19.52
CA ALA A 266 1.54 -6.24 20.69
C ALA A 266 2.79 -7.05 21.03
N ALA A 267 3.27 -7.93 20.16
CA ALA A 267 4.51 -8.65 20.40
C ALA A 267 5.34 -8.72 19.12
N ASP A 268 6.63 -8.47 19.27
CA ASP A 268 7.59 -8.67 18.19
C ASP A 268 8.81 -9.47 18.64
N TRP A 269 9.60 -9.89 17.67
CA TRP A 269 10.86 -10.58 17.87
C TRP A 269 11.92 -10.03 16.93
N ASP A 270 13.06 -9.69 17.53
CA ASP A 270 14.24 -9.15 16.86
C ASP A 270 15.33 -10.24 16.75
N PRO A 271 15.98 -10.43 15.59
CA PRO A 271 17.01 -11.44 15.42
C PRO A 271 18.23 -11.32 16.34
N GLU A 272 18.57 -10.10 16.76
CA GLU A 272 19.74 -9.82 17.58
C GLU A 272 19.39 -9.77 19.08
N ARG A 273 18.22 -9.24 19.41
CA ARG A 273 17.76 -9.02 20.81
C ARG A 273 16.79 -10.07 21.32
N GLY A 274 16.22 -10.90 20.44
CA GLY A 274 15.21 -11.89 20.80
C GLY A 274 13.80 -11.31 20.97
N PRO A 275 12.94 -11.95 21.79
CA PRO A 275 11.58 -11.46 22.04
C PRO A 275 11.59 -10.05 22.62
N LEU A 276 10.83 -9.14 22.02
CA LEU A 276 10.65 -7.80 22.52
C LEU A 276 9.41 -7.75 23.43
N PRO A 277 9.47 -7.03 24.57
CA PRO A 277 8.33 -6.89 25.46
C PRO A 277 7.22 -6.10 24.75
N GLY A 278 6.00 -6.63 24.81
CA GLY A 278 4.83 -5.94 24.33
C GLY A 278 4.49 -4.71 25.15
N LEU A 279 3.96 -3.69 24.49
CA LEU A 279 3.40 -2.50 25.13
C LEU A 279 1.89 -2.45 24.92
N ASP A 280 1.18 -1.71 25.77
CA ASP A 280 -0.24 -1.45 25.58
C ASP A 280 -0.49 -0.75 24.24
N VAL A 281 -1.56 -1.15 23.58
CA VAL A 281 -1.93 -0.65 22.25
C VAL A 281 -3.24 0.11 22.36
N HIS A 282 -3.24 1.39 22.00
CA HIS A 282 -4.44 2.20 22.10
C HIS A 282 -4.50 3.41 21.17
N ASP A 283 -5.69 3.99 21.03
CA ASP A 283 -5.97 5.20 20.26
C ASP A 283 -5.65 5.10 18.76
N ILE A 284 -5.94 3.94 18.15
CA ILE A 284 -5.67 3.67 16.74
C ILE A 284 -6.91 3.93 15.89
N VAL A 285 -6.72 4.64 14.77
CA VAL A 285 -7.77 4.81 13.75
C VAL A 285 -7.26 4.38 12.39
N VAL A 286 -8.04 3.51 11.74
CA VAL A 286 -7.86 3.11 10.35
C VAL A 286 -9.10 3.56 9.59
N GLU A 287 -8.93 4.45 8.61
CA GLU A 287 -10.06 5.08 7.93
C GLU A 287 -9.91 5.23 6.42
N GLY A 288 -11.00 5.03 5.68
CA GLY A 288 -11.03 5.27 4.24
C GLY A 288 -10.14 4.34 3.41
N CYS A 289 -9.75 3.18 3.94
CA CYS A 289 -8.87 2.24 3.26
C CYS A 289 -9.63 1.27 2.35
N THR A 290 -8.97 0.85 1.27
CA THR A 290 -9.45 -0.17 0.32
C THR A 290 -8.62 -1.43 0.49
N LEU A 291 -9.25 -2.56 0.82
CA LEU A 291 -8.59 -3.76 1.32
C LEU A 291 -8.95 -4.99 0.47
N LEU A 292 -7.94 -5.74 0.07
CA LEU A 292 -8.04 -7.02 -0.62
C LEU A 292 -7.10 -8.02 0.05
N ASN A 293 -7.65 -9.17 0.45
CA ASN A 293 -6.88 -10.25 1.04
C ASN A 293 -7.07 -11.54 0.22
N ASP A 294 -5.97 -12.06 -0.35
CA ASP A 294 -5.94 -13.22 -1.27
C ASP A 294 -5.44 -14.51 -0.58
N GLY A 295 -5.19 -14.50 0.74
CA GLY A 295 -4.55 -15.61 1.45
C GLY A 295 -5.09 -15.89 2.85
N GLY A 296 -4.23 -16.37 3.75
CA GLY A 296 -4.62 -16.90 5.07
C GLY A 296 -4.98 -15.86 6.15
N GLY A 297 -4.60 -14.59 5.94
CA GLY A 297 -4.82 -13.52 6.90
C GLY A 297 -6.18 -12.84 6.79
N SER A 298 -6.35 -11.71 7.47
CA SER A 298 -7.59 -10.95 7.54
C SER A 298 -7.48 -9.58 6.84
N ASN A 299 -8.60 -8.97 6.44
CA ASN A 299 -8.53 -7.58 5.98
C ASN A 299 -8.20 -6.64 7.15
N LEU A 300 -8.83 -6.84 8.30
CA LEU A 300 -8.59 -6.05 9.52
C LEU A 300 -8.47 -6.99 10.72
N GLU A 301 -7.27 -7.07 11.28
CA GLU A 301 -6.92 -7.98 12.37
C GLU A 301 -6.55 -7.21 13.64
N VAL A 302 -7.11 -7.63 14.77
CA VAL A 302 -6.61 -7.31 16.11
C VAL A 302 -6.14 -8.61 16.75
N GLY A 303 -4.87 -8.96 16.54
CA GLY A 303 -4.34 -10.29 16.82
C GLY A 303 -3.21 -10.70 15.86
N HIS A 304 -2.64 -11.89 15.98
CA HIS A 304 -2.84 -12.86 17.07
C HIS A 304 -1.95 -12.55 18.29
N GLU A 305 -0.87 -11.80 18.08
CA GLU A 305 0.23 -11.64 19.03
C GLU A 305 -0.02 -10.53 20.07
N LEU A 306 -1.11 -10.64 20.85
CA LEU A 306 -1.49 -9.64 21.85
C LEU A 306 -0.85 -9.87 23.23
N ARG A 307 0.49 -9.95 23.29
CA ARG A 307 1.24 -10.14 24.56
C ARG A 307 1.45 -8.84 25.31
N THR A 308 0.36 -8.30 25.83
CA THR A 308 0.33 -7.03 26.58
C THR A 308 -0.78 -7.07 27.64
N ALA A 309 -0.92 -6.02 28.44
CA ALA A 309 -2.01 -5.92 29.42
C ALA A 309 -3.33 -5.52 28.74
N THR A 310 -3.29 -4.52 27.84
CA THR A 310 -4.48 -3.97 27.19
C THR A 310 -4.30 -3.66 25.71
N VAL A 311 -5.37 -3.89 24.95
CA VAL A 311 -5.54 -3.44 23.57
C VAL A 311 -6.91 -2.78 23.49
N ARG A 312 -6.96 -1.45 23.32
CA ARG A 312 -8.22 -0.70 23.44
C ARG A 312 -8.35 0.50 22.53
N ASP A 313 -9.56 1.00 22.38
CA ASP A 313 -9.86 2.25 21.68
C ASP A 313 -9.32 2.24 20.24
N ILE A 314 -9.70 1.20 19.50
CA ILE A 314 -9.34 0.99 18.10
C ILE A 314 -10.60 1.18 17.26
N THR A 315 -10.53 2.07 16.28
CA THR A 315 -11.64 2.29 15.33
C THR A 315 -11.20 2.03 13.91
N PHE A 316 -11.90 1.12 13.24
CA PHE A 316 -11.87 0.96 11.80
C PHE A 316 -13.13 1.62 11.24
N ARG A 317 -12.98 2.56 10.31
CA ARG A 317 -14.14 3.24 9.72
C ARG A 317 -14.04 3.54 8.25
N ASP A 318 -15.19 3.55 7.58
CA ASP A 318 -15.29 3.96 6.19
C ASP A 318 -14.35 3.18 5.24
N CYS A 319 -14.09 1.90 5.50
CA CYS A 319 -13.24 1.07 4.64
C CYS A 319 -14.06 0.24 3.63
N ASP A 320 -13.47 0.02 2.46
CA ASP A 320 -13.97 -0.84 1.39
C ASP A 320 -13.19 -2.16 1.38
N LEU A 321 -13.81 -3.26 1.80
CA LEU A 321 -13.25 -4.60 1.74
C LEU A 321 -13.72 -5.23 0.43
N LEU A 322 -12.92 -5.10 -0.62
CA LEU A 322 -13.29 -5.55 -1.96
C LEU A 322 -13.23 -7.06 -2.10
N HIS A 323 -12.45 -7.70 -1.21
CA HIS A 323 -12.11 -9.09 -1.39
C HIS A 323 -11.55 -9.76 -0.12
N LYS A 324 -12.08 -10.96 0.16
CA LYS A 324 -11.50 -11.94 1.08
C LYS A 324 -11.54 -13.35 0.46
N HIS A 325 -10.38 -13.96 0.26
CA HIS A 325 -10.22 -15.33 -0.23
C HIS A 325 -9.41 -16.19 0.74
N GLY A 326 -9.51 -17.51 0.62
CA GLY A 326 -8.78 -18.45 1.48
C GLY A 326 -9.32 -18.54 2.91
N HIS A 327 -8.44 -18.83 3.86
CA HIS A 327 -8.73 -18.87 5.30
C HIS A 327 -8.52 -17.48 5.91
N GLY A 328 -9.17 -17.13 7.02
CA GLY A 328 -9.08 -15.80 7.65
C GLY A 328 -10.40 -15.03 7.61
N SER A 329 -10.40 -13.74 7.97
CA SER A 329 -11.64 -12.98 8.18
C SER A 329 -11.66 -11.60 7.51
N ALA A 330 -12.85 -11.08 7.21
CA ALA A 330 -13.01 -9.67 6.86
C ALA A 330 -12.65 -8.77 8.06
N PHE A 331 -13.14 -9.14 9.24
CA PHE A 331 -12.84 -8.50 10.52
C PHE A 331 -12.53 -9.58 11.54
N SER A 332 -11.49 -9.38 12.34
CA SER A 332 -11.08 -10.35 13.34
C SER A 332 -10.52 -9.69 14.58
N ILE A 333 -10.82 -10.33 15.72
CA ILE A 333 -10.20 -10.06 17.00
C ILE A 333 -9.74 -11.42 17.53
N ALA A 334 -8.45 -11.70 17.40
CA ALA A 334 -7.84 -12.94 17.85
C ALA A 334 -6.94 -12.69 19.06
N ASN A 335 -7.54 -12.69 20.24
CA ASN A 335 -6.80 -12.59 21.50
C ASN A 335 -6.13 -13.93 21.84
N ALA A 336 -5.01 -14.23 21.18
CA ALA A 336 -4.23 -15.45 21.39
C ALA A 336 -3.11 -15.28 22.45
N ALA A 337 -3.38 -14.49 23.49
CA ALA A 337 -2.46 -14.21 24.60
C ALA A 337 -3.21 -13.73 25.86
N ASN A 338 -2.70 -12.73 26.58
CA ASN A 338 -3.15 -12.32 27.91
C ASN A 338 -3.71 -10.89 27.97
N ALA A 339 -3.93 -10.24 26.83
CA ALA A 339 -4.47 -8.88 26.79
C ALA A 339 -5.95 -8.85 27.16
N THR A 340 -6.39 -7.78 27.81
CA THR A 340 -7.80 -7.37 27.78
C THR A 340 -8.03 -6.57 26.49
N VAL A 341 -8.96 -7.03 25.66
CA VAL A 341 -9.34 -6.34 24.41
C VAL A 341 -10.69 -5.67 24.60
N GLU A 342 -10.75 -4.34 24.51
CA GLU A 342 -11.97 -3.56 24.77
C GLU A 342 -12.10 -2.36 23.82
N ASN A 343 -13.32 -1.82 23.65
CA ASN A 343 -13.58 -0.64 22.81
C ASN A 343 -13.05 -0.73 21.36
N ILE A 344 -13.30 -1.87 20.70
CA ILE A 344 -12.99 -2.06 19.28
C ILE A 344 -14.24 -1.74 18.45
N THR A 345 -14.13 -0.76 17.57
CA THR A 345 -15.25 -0.27 16.75
C THR A 345 -14.98 -0.52 15.27
N PHE A 346 -15.96 -1.09 14.58
CA PHE A 346 -16.02 -1.17 13.12
C PHE A 346 -17.24 -0.36 12.66
N GLU A 347 -17.02 0.74 11.92
CA GLU A 347 -18.06 1.72 11.57
C GLU A 347 -18.10 1.95 10.05
N ASN A 348 -19.28 1.99 9.44
CA ASN A 348 -19.46 2.29 8.01
C ASN A 348 -18.60 1.42 7.05
N MET A 349 -18.46 0.13 7.38
CA MET A 349 -17.69 -0.83 6.59
C MET A 349 -18.49 -1.31 5.38
N ARG A 350 -17.83 -1.46 4.23
CA ARG A 350 -18.45 -1.96 2.98
C ARG A 350 -17.71 -3.22 2.55
N VAL A 351 -18.40 -4.35 2.55
CA VAL A 351 -17.85 -5.67 2.19
C VAL A 351 -18.50 -6.10 0.87
N GLU A 352 -17.69 -6.35 -0.15
CA GLU A 352 -18.15 -6.59 -1.53
C GLU A 352 -17.99 -8.02 -2.06
#